data_AF-A0A165FPH0-F1
#
_entry.id   AF-A0A165FPH0-F1
#
_cell.length_a   1.000
_cell.length_b   1.000
_cell.length_c   1.000
_cell.angle_alpha   90.00
_cell.angle_beta   90.00
_cell.angle_gamma   90.00
#
_symmetry.space_group_name_H-M   'P 1'
#
loop_
_entity.id
_entity.type
_entity.pdbx_description
1 polymer ?
#
loop_
_entity_poly.entity_id
_entity_poly.type
_entity_poly.pdbx_seq_one_letter_code
_entity_poly.pdbx_strand_id
1 'polypeptide(L)'
;MARLYTLHRGILPAQIIMLYCCECKTTYRPNYSVCCAEWDDSCRCYLSCMPRYLEVAEHCYVESELAQLFATQMAFSHASGEAIARIYNLSINTQHNDDCLSSETIWNTFYLYALLRDCVRQSIGLVLPHRGSHKDRLNARLLERNLCVAGTGQEQWAHVCRDCVKVIVEHDGSWSRITACVMDGVTVGHPRCNVANCIESLASPHDRFCPIHANLHMRCVIHGCSANTCQGFRTCDNPVHRGIELRRPNIASSAQADPAIGGLSSPPKLKTSLTRKWTHNEQLMSLVNATVTRFPRARPSYLFFDNNCHLLQHLIAAGFPVDVFHAINKHKDSDAFCQMHCNSAGFPELYDEHNQWTFNSSAAEQANVWFRKFQSITRKMTESHYNFFLDEMINIRNAFLVCELRKRGRVPHIVPTDELVLCV
;
A
#
# COMPACT_ATOMS: atom_id res chain seq x y z
N MET A 1 32.32 10.18 12.83
CA MET A 1 31.97 11.25 11.88
C MET A 1 30.63 10.91 11.26
N ALA A 2 29.75 11.89 11.02
CA ALA A 2 28.44 11.59 10.43
C ALA A 2 28.55 11.48 8.90
N ARG A 3 27.63 10.72 8.29
CA ARG A 3 27.52 10.55 6.84
C ARG A 3 26.32 11.33 6.34
N LEU A 4 26.54 12.18 5.34
CA LEU A 4 25.49 12.93 4.63
C LEU A 4 25.38 12.40 3.19
N TYR A 5 24.25 11.80 2.86
CA TYR A 5 23.91 11.34 1.52
C TYR A 5 23.23 12.47 0.75
N THR A 6 23.81 12.85 -0.40
CA THR A 6 23.36 13.99 -1.20
C THR A 6 22.97 13.57 -2.60
N LEU A 7 22.06 14.31 -3.22
CA LEU A 7 21.58 14.00 -4.57
C LEU A 7 22.68 14.19 -5.64
N HIS A 8 23.58 15.14 -5.44
CA HIS A 8 24.52 15.57 -6.48
C HIS A 8 26.00 15.31 -6.19
N ARG A 9 26.37 15.15 -4.91
CA ARG A 9 27.79 15.11 -4.50
C ARG A 9 28.21 13.76 -3.95
N GLY A 10 27.31 12.76 -3.97
CA GLY A 10 27.56 11.46 -3.34
C GLY A 10 27.51 11.57 -1.82
N ILE A 11 28.36 10.78 -1.16
CA ILE A 11 28.43 10.72 0.31
C ILE A 11 29.46 11.73 0.80
N LEU A 12 29.04 12.61 1.70
CA LEU A 12 29.90 13.62 2.32
C LEU A 12 30.06 13.34 3.81
N PRO A 13 31.27 13.52 4.36
CA PRO A 13 31.44 13.53 5.80
C PRO A 13 30.84 14.82 6.39
N ALA A 14 30.16 14.70 7.52
CA ALA A 14 29.47 15.80 8.18
C ALA A 14 29.78 15.88 9.68
N GLN A 15 29.77 17.11 10.19
CA GLN A 15 29.81 17.41 11.62
C GLN A 15 28.41 17.78 12.10
N ILE A 16 27.97 17.20 13.21
CA ILE A 16 26.66 17.46 13.81
C ILE A 16 26.87 18.43 14.96
N ILE A 17 26.12 19.54 14.94
CA ILE A 17 26.05 20.47 16.07
C ILE A 17 24.77 20.17 16.84
N MET A 18 24.91 20.00 18.15
CA MET A 18 23.80 19.81 19.08
C MET A 18 23.88 20.90 20.13
N LEU A 19 22.74 21.45 20.52
CA LEU A 19 22.64 22.45 21.59
C LEU A 19 21.92 21.81 22.78
N TYR A 20 22.34 22.17 23.99
CA TYR A 20 21.69 21.72 25.22
C TYR A 20 21.31 22.92 26.07
N CYS A 21 20.05 22.97 26.50
CA CYS A 21 19.59 23.96 27.46
C CYS A 21 19.62 23.35 28.87
N CYS A 22 20.46 23.91 29.74
CA CYS A 22 20.59 23.44 31.13
C CYS A 22 19.35 23.74 31.99
N GLU A 23 18.54 24.74 31.63
CA GLU A 23 17.36 25.14 32.41
C GLU A 23 16.17 24.20 32.16
N CYS A 24 15.76 24.04 30.89
CA CYS A 24 14.65 23.17 30.53
C CYS A 24 15.07 21.74 30.17
N LYS A 25 16.35 21.38 30.35
CA LYS A 25 16.93 20.05 30.05
C LYS A 25 16.63 19.53 28.64
N THR A 26 16.53 20.44 27.67
CA THR A 26 16.21 20.09 26.28
C THR A 26 17.47 20.02 25.43
N THR A 27 17.65 18.89 24.75
CA THR A 27 18.67 18.73 23.70
C THR A 27 18.04 19.05 22.35
N TYR A 28 18.59 20.04 21.66
CA TYR A 28 18.22 20.42 20.30
C TYR A 28 19.16 19.75 19.31
N ARG A 29 18.59 18.91 18.45
CA ARG A 29 19.26 18.30 17.30
C ARG A 29 18.78 18.97 16.00
N PRO A 30 19.47 18.77 14.87
CA PRO A 30 19.09 19.41 13.61
C PRO A 30 17.64 19.17 13.16
N ASN A 31 17.05 18.02 13.51
CA ASN A 31 15.72 17.61 13.04
C ASN A 31 14.63 17.63 14.12
N TYR A 32 15.02 17.52 15.39
CA TYR A 32 14.09 17.37 16.50
C TYR A 32 14.73 17.84 17.80
N SER A 33 13.90 18.08 18.81
CA SER A 33 14.32 18.30 20.18
C SER A 33 13.92 17.13 21.07
N VAL A 34 14.63 16.95 22.18
CA VAL A 34 14.34 15.94 23.20
C VAL A 34 14.43 16.61 24.57
N CYS A 35 13.32 16.70 25.28
CA CYS A 35 13.27 17.18 26.66
C CYS A 35 13.44 16.01 27.62
N CYS A 36 14.23 16.20 28.69
CA CYS A 36 14.49 15.19 29.72
C CYS A 36 14.90 13.83 29.12
N ALA A 37 15.91 13.81 28.25
CA ALA A 37 16.33 12.63 27.49
C ALA A 37 16.71 11.42 28.37
N GLU A 38 17.05 11.68 29.64
CA GLU A 38 17.31 10.65 30.64
C GLU A 38 16.06 9.80 30.97
N TRP A 39 14.84 10.32 30.80
CA TRP A 39 13.60 9.61 31.14
C TRP A 39 13.23 8.54 30.11
N ASP A 40 12.52 7.51 30.55
CA ASP A 40 12.14 6.37 29.71
C ASP A 40 11.03 6.72 28.70
N ASP A 41 10.16 7.66 29.05
CA ASP A 41 9.06 8.19 28.23
C ASP A 41 9.45 9.42 27.39
N SER A 42 10.74 9.76 27.36
CA SER A 42 11.23 10.90 26.57
C SER A 42 10.92 10.73 25.08
N CYS A 43 10.59 11.86 24.44
CA CYS A 43 10.14 11.90 23.05
C CYS A 43 11.04 12.79 22.19
N ARG A 44 11.17 12.42 20.92
CA ARG A 44 11.70 13.27 19.84
C ARG A 44 10.55 14.09 19.28
N CYS A 45 10.60 15.40 19.49
CA CYS A 45 9.66 16.35 18.92
C CYS A 45 10.30 16.96 17.66
N TYR A 46 9.88 16.51 16.49
CA TYR A 46 10.41 16.98 15.20
C TYR A 46 9.92 18.39 14.87
N LEU A 47 10.73 19.10 14.08
CA LEU A 47 10.37 20.42 13.58
C LEU A 47 9.09 20.37 12.74
N SER A 48 8.27 21.42 12.82
CA SER A 48 7.00 21.54 12.09
C SER A 48 7.16 21.85 10.59
N CYS A 49 8.38 21.79 10.06
CA CYS A 49 8.69 21.99 8.64
C CYS A 49 9.56 20.86 8.11
N MET A 50 9.59 20.67 6.80
CA MET A 50 10.48 19.69 6.17
C MET A 50 11.93 20.18 6.29
N PRO A 51 12.80 19.48 7.05
CA PRO A 51 14.19 19.89 7.16
C PRO A 51 14.94 19.64 5.84
N ARG A 52 16.05 20.34 5.61
CA ARG A 52 16.89 20.11 4.42
C ARG A 52 17.61 18.75 4.45
N TYR A 53 18.06 18.34 5.63
CA TYR A 53 18.78 17.10 5.87
C TYR A 53 18.07 16.32 6.97
N LEU A 54 17.73 15.06 6.73
CA LEU A 54 16.99 14.19 7.63
C LEU A 54 17.95 13.24 8.36
N GLU A 55 17.99 13.27 9.69
CA GLU A 55 18.63 12.21 10.48
C GLU A 55 17.77 10.93 10.41
N VAL A 56 18.10 10.05 9.47
CA VAL A 56 17.35 8.81 9.18
C VAL A 56 17.88 7.60 9.94
N ALA A 57 19.09 7.69 10.48
CA ALA A 57 19.64 6.75 11.45
C ALA A 57 20.72 7.48 12.26
N GLU A 58 21.23 6.83 13.30
CA GLU A 58 22.31 7.41 14.10
C GLU A 58 23.50 7.77 13.21
N HIS A 59 23.90 9.04 13.25
CA HIS A 59 24.97 9.60 12.42
C HIS A 59 24.78 9.48 10.90
N CYS A 60 23.56 9.24 10.42
CA CYS A 60 23.24 9.12 8.99
C CYS A 60 22.19 10.15 8.58
N TYR A 61 22.56 11.05 7.68
CA TYR A 61 21.74 12.16 7.22
C TYR A 61 21.48 12.04 5.72
N VAL A 62 20.25 12.34 5.29
CA VAL A 62 19.87 12.27 3.87
C VAL A 62 19.21 13.59 3.46
N GLU A 63 19.58 14.13 2.31
CA GLU A 63 18.89 15.30 1.73
C GLU A 63 17.41 15.00 1.44
N SER A 64 16.52 15.93 1.77
CA SER A 64 15.08 15.75 1.52
C SER A 64 14.73 15.64 0.04
N GLU A 65 15.50 16.29 -0.84
CA GLU A 65 15.36 16.12 -2.30
C GLU A 65 15.75 14.71 -2.76
N LEU A 66 16.79 14.13 -2.14
CA LEU A 66 17.19 12.74 -2.39
C LEU A 66 16.14 11.76 -1.85
N ALA A 67 15.54 12.03 -0.68
CA ALA A 67 14.42 11.27 -0.15
C ALA A 67 13.20 11.30 -1.08
N GLN A 68 12.89 12.47 -1.66
CA GLN A 68 11.85 12.61 -2.68
C GLN A 68 12.14 11.78 -3.93
N LEU A 69 13.40 11.77 -4.39
CA LEU A 69 13.81 10.94 -5.52
C LEU A 69 13.62 9.44 -5.21
N PHE A 70 13.95 8.98 -4.00
CA PHE A 70 13.71 7.59 -3.60
C PHE A 70 12.22 7.23 -3.68
N ALA A 71 11.36 8.05 -3.09
CA ALA A 71 9.92 7.82 -3.12
C ALA A 71 9.36 7.81 -4.56
N THR A 72 9.89 8.66 -5.44
CA THR A 72 9.50 8.71 -6.86
C THR A 72 9.93 7.46 -7.63
N GLN A 73 11.17 6.99 -7.41
CA GLN A 73 11.65 5.72 -8.00
C GLN A 73 10.83 4.52 -7.52
N MET A 74 10.44 4.50 -6.24
CA MET A 74 9.53 3.47 -5.73
C MET A 74 8.19 3.52 -6.46
N ALA A 75 7.58 4.71 -6.60
CA ALA A 75 6.24 4.86 -7.16
C ALA A 75 6.14 4.56 -8.66
N PHE A 76 7.13 4.98 -9.46
CA PHE A 76 7.06 4.91 -10.93
C PHE A 76 7.96 3.86 -11.57
N SER A 77 9.06 3.49 -10.90
CA SER A 77 9.97 2.45 -11.38
C SER A 77 9.83 1.14 -10.61
N HIS A 78 8.97 1.10 -9.58
CA HIS A 78 8.79 -0.07 -8.70
C HIS A 78 10.12 -0.56 -8.13
N ALA A 79 11.05 0.37 -7.91
CA ALA A 79 12.39 0.06 -7.45
C ALA A 79 12.37 -0.29 -5.95
N SER A 80 13.00 -1.41 -5.57
CA SER A 80 13.17 -1.76 -4.16
C SER A 80 14.25 -0.90 -3.50
N GLY A 81 14.33 -0.91 -2.16
CA GLY A 81 15.42 -0.26 -1.43
C GLY A 81 16.81 -0.71 -1.90
N GLU A 82 16.99 -2.01 -2.20
CA GLU A 82 18.24 -2.55 -2.74
C GLU A 82 18.55 -2.02 -4.14
N ALA A 83 17.54 -1.91 -5.01
CA ALA A 83 17.72 -1.39 -6.36
C ALA A 83 18.13 0.10 -6.32
N ILE A 84 17.42 0.90 -5.51
CA ILE A 84 17.69 2.33 -5.33
C ILE A 84 19.09 2.54 -4.73
N ALA A 85 19.44 1.80 -3.67
CA ALA A 85 20.77 1.87 -3.06
C ALA A 85 21.88 1.56 -4.08
N ARG A 86 21.69 0.53 -4.92
CA ARG A 86 22.63 0.14 -5.97
C ARG A 86 22.79 1.24 -7.03
N ILE A 87 21.69 1.82 -7.49
CA ILE A 87 21.71 2.94 -8.44
C ILE A 87 22.47 4.12 -7.84
N TYR A 88 22.16 4.51 -6.60
CA TYR A 88 22.84 5.60 -5.92
C TYR A 88 24.35 5.34 -5.81
N ASN A 89 24.75 4.16 -5.35
CA ASN A 89 26.15 3.83 -5.14
C ASN A 89 26.95 3.74 -6.45
N LEU A 90 26.32 3.33 -7.56
CA LEU A 90 27.01 3.21 -8.86
C LEU A 90 27.00 4.52 -9.67
N SER A 91 25.97 5.37 -9.51
CA SER A 91 25.73 6.52 -10.39
C SER A 91 25.91 7.87 -9.71
N ILE A 92 25.69 7.97 -8.40
CA ILE A 92 25.75 9.24 -7.65
C ILE A 92 26.96 9.26 -6.70
N ASN A 93 27.23 8.16 -5.99
CA ASN A 93 28.42 8.04 -5.16
C ASN A 93 29.66 7.70 -6.02
N THR A 94 30.08 8.63 -6.86
CA THR A 94 31.26 8.47 -7.72
C THR A 94 32.58 8.66 -6.97
N GLN A 95 32.52 9.08 -5.71
CA GLN A 95 33.68 9.14 -4.84
C GLN A 95 34.03 7.72 -4.40
N HIS A 96 35.26 7.28 -4.68
CA HIS A 96 35.78 5.97 -4.27
C HIS A 96 36.07 5.92 -2.76
N ASN A 97 35.03 6.07 -1.94
CA ASN A 97 35.06 5.80 -0.51
C ASN A 97 34.45 4.42 -0.22
N ASP A 98 34.82 3.83 0.92
CA ASP A 98 34.25 2.55 1.37
C ASP A 98 32.79 2.70 1.88
N ASP A 99 32.30 3.94 2.00
CA ASP A 99 30.95 4.22 2.43
C ASP A 99 29.95 3.89 1.33
N CYS A 100 28.84 3.25 1.73
CA CYS A 100 27.75 2.96 0.82
C CYS A 100 26.40 3.32 1.42
N LEU A 101 25.45 3.64 0.56
CA LEU A 101 24.05 3.74 0.93
C LEU A 101 23.46 2.33 0.98
N SER A 102 22.82 1.99 2.10
CA SER A 102 22.19 0.68 2.30
C SER A 102 20.69 0.70 2.00
N SER A 103 20.11 -0.46 1.67
CA SER A 103 18.66 -0.64 1.53
C SER A 103 17.90 -0.22 2.80
N GLU A 104 18.46 -0.53 3.98
CA GLU A 104 17.88 -0.12 5.26
C GLU A 104 17.80 1.41 5.39
N THR A 105 18.86 2.12 5.01
CA THR A 105 18.87 3.59 5.02
C THR A 105 17.81 4.16 4.08
N ILE A 106 17.62 3.55 2.90
CA ILE A 106 16.54 3.94 1.96
C ILE A 106 15.17 3.81 2.62
N TRP A 107 14.88 2.68 3.26
CA TRP A 107 13.59 2.46 3.91
C TRP A 107 13.36 3.42 5.09
N ASN A 108 14.36 3.60 5.95
CA ASN A 108 14.28 4.54 7.07
C ASN A 108 14.03 5.98 6.57
N THR A 109 14.72 6.36 5.49
CA THR A 109 14.53 7.64 4.80
C THR A 109 13.11 7.77 4.29
N PHE A 110 12.63 6.77 3.54
CA PHE A 110 11.29 6.79 2.95
C PHE A 110 10.20 6.98 4.02
N TYR A 111 10.20 6.15 5.07
CA TYR A 111 9.17 6.23 6.11
C TYR A 111 9.21 7.54 6.89
N LEU A 112 10.41 7.98 7.31
CA LEU A 112 10.54 9.24 8.05
C LEU A 112 10.16 10.45 7.18
N TYR A 113 10.61 10.50 5.93
CA TYR A 113 10.28 11.57 4.99
C TYR A 113 8.77 11.63 4.71
N ALA A 114 8.15 10.48 4.43
CA ALA A 114 6.72 10.41 4.17
C ALA A 114 5.89 10.82 5.38
N LEU A 115 6.25 10.37 6.59
CA LEU A 115 5.58 10.78 7.83
C LEU A 115 5.73 12.26 8.12
N LEU A 116 6.94 12.83 7.96
CA LEU A 116 7.15 14.26 8.15
C LEU A 116 6.36 15.07 7.12
N ARG A 117 6.34 14.65 5.85
CA ARG A 117 5.56 15.31 4.81
C ARG A 117 4.06 15.31 5.14
N ASP A 118 3.54 14.18 5.61
CA ASP A 118 2.15 14.05 6.06
C ASP A 118 1.84 14.98 7.25
N CYS A 119 2.72 14.99 8.27
CA CYS A 119 2.55 15.83 9.45
C CYS A 119 2.60 17.33 9.11
N VAL A 120 3.56 17.75 8.27
CA VAL A 120 3.67 19.14 7.78
C VAL A 120 2.41 19.53 7.02
N ARG A 121 1.90 18.67 6.14
CA ARG A 121 0.66 18.90 5.39
C ARG A 121 -0.54 19.08 6.31
N GLN A 122 -0.66 18.24 7.34
CA GLN A 122 -1.75 18.31 8.31
C GLN A 122 -1.54 19.40 9.38
N SER A 123 -0.43 20.13 9.35
CA SER A 123 -0.03 21.12 10.37
C SER A 123 0.01 20.52 11.79
N ILE A 124 0.45 19.26 11.91
CA ILE A 124 0.66 18.56 13.18
C ILE A 124 2.16 18.28 13.40
N GLY A 125 2.58 18.16 14.66
CA GLY A 125 3.96 17.80 15.01
C GLY A 125 4.18 16.29 14.93
N LEU A 126 5.32 15.86 14.40
CA LEU A 126 5.75 14.47 14.50
C LEU A 126 6.45 14.25 15.85
N VAL A 127 5.87 13.39 16.68
CA VAL A 127 6.44 12.98 17.98
C VAL A 127 6.73 11.48 17.93
N LEU A 128 7.95 11.09 18.26
CA LEU A 128 8.39 9.69 18.26
C LEU A 128 9.11 9.34 19.57
N PRO A 129 9.06 8.08 20.04
CA PRO A 129 9.85 7.67 21.19
C PRO A 129 11.34 7.95 21.02
N HIS A 130 11.98 8.52 22.04
CA HIS A 130 13.41 8.80 22.01
C HIS A 130 14.23 7.50 22.06
N ARG A 131 13.85 6.61 22.99
CA ARG A 131 14.44 5.29 23.22
C ARG A 131 13.82 4.22 22.33
N GLY A 132 14.40 3.03 22.36
CA GLY A 132 13.96 1.89 21.55
C GLY A 132 14.68 1.74 20.21
N SER A 133 14.40 0.63 19.54
CA SER A 133 15.03 0.30 18.26
C SER A 133 14.61 1.29 17.17
N HIS A 134 15.50 1.56 16.21
CA HIS A 134 15.13 2.38 15.05
C HIS A 134 13.97 1.77 14.27
N LYS A 135 14.01 0.44 14.11
CA LYS A 135 13.00 -0.36 13.41
C LYS A 135 11.60 -0.16 13.98
N ASP A 136 11.45 -0.07 15.29
CA ASP A 136 10.14 -0.03 15.93
C ASP A 136 9.64 1.40 16.20
N ARG A 137 10.54 2.39 16.19
CA ARG A 137 10.24 3.79 16.55
C ARG A 137 9.08 4.39 15.76
N LEU A 138 8.94 4.01 14.49
CA LEU A 138 7.91 4.57 13.60
C LEU A 138 6.56 3.84 13.68
N ASN A 139 6.51 2.61 14.23
CA ASN A 139 5.36 1.71 14.11
C ASN A 139 4.04 2.33 14.57
N ALA A 140 4.03 2.96 15.75
CA ALA A 140 2.83 3.57 16.31
C ALA A 140 2.29 4.68 15.39
N ARG A 141 3.18 5.56 14.91
CA ARG A 141 2.79 6.66 14.02
C ARG A 141 2.39 6.17 12.63
N LEU A 142 3.03 5.13 12.10
CA LEU A 142 2.62 4.50 10.84
C LEU A 142 1.18 3.96 10.95
N LEU A 143 0.88 3.27 12.06
CA LEU A 143 -0.47 2.74 12.31
C LEU A 143 -1.51 3.85 12.42
N GLU A 144 -1.21 4.89 13.20
CA GLU A 144 -2.10 6.05 13.34
C GLU A 144 -2.39 6.72 11.99
N ARG A 145 -1.34 6.98 11.19
CA ARG A 145 -1.51 7.52 9.84
C ARG A 145 -2.38 6.60 8.98
N ASN A 146 -2.16 5.28 9.01
CA ASN A 146 -2.98 4.34 8.24
C ASN A 146 -4.46 4.40 8.64
N LEU A 147 -4.75 4.54 9.93
CA LEU A 147 -6.12 4.71 10.42
C LEU A 147 -6.74 6.02 9.94
N CYS A 148 -5.98 7.12 9.95
CA CYS A 148 -6.45 8.41 9.43
C CYS A 148 -6.75 8.37 7.94
N VAL A 149 -5.90 7.69 7.16
CA VAL A 149 -6.00 7.61 5.71
C VAL A 149 -7.09 6.65 5.26
N ALA A 150 -7.42 5.64 6.07
CA ALA A 150 -8.54 4.75 5.83
C ALA A 150 -9.85 5.53 5.67
N GLY A 151 -10.53 5.32 4.55
CA GLY A 151 -11.80 5.98 4.23
C GLY A 151 -11.55 7.26 3.45
N THR A 152 -11.69 8.39 4.14
CA THR A 152 -11.72 9.73 3.52
C THR A 152 -10.44 10.55 3.76
N GLY A 153 -9.40 9.96 4.34
CA GLY A 153 -8.14 10.66 4.62
C GLY A 153 -7.15 10.73 3.44
N GLN A 154 -7.40 9.98 2.36
CA GLN A 154 -6.64 10.12 1.10
C GLN A 154 -6.95 11.46 0.43
N GLU A 155 -5.95 12.21 -0.04
CA GLU A 155 -6.20 13.57 -0.59
C GLU A 155 -7.19 13.59 -1.76
N GLN A 156 -7.15 12.55 -2.59
CA GLN A 156 -7.97 12.43 -3.79
C GLN A 156 -9.19 11.51 -3.59
N TRP A 157 -9.61 11.27 -2.34
CA TRP A 157 -10.72 10.35 -2.04
C TRP A 157 -12.05 10.76 -2.69
N ALA A 158 -12.33 12.06 -2.72
CA ALA A 158 -13.53 12.67 -3.32
C ALA A 158 -13.21 13.38 -4.64
N HIS A 159 -12.21 12.87 -5.37
CA HIS A 159 -11.83 13.41 -6.67
C HIS A 159 -12.95 13.28 -7.70
N VAL A 160 -13.12 14.34 -8.48
CA VAL A 160 -13.94 14.35 -9.69
C VAL A 160 -13.23 15.09 -10.82
N CYS A 161 -13.44 14.61 -12.04
CA CYS A 161 -12.99 15.25 -13.27
C CYS A 161 -13.94 14.90 -14.41
N ARG A 162 -13.77 15.51 -15.57
CA ARG A 162 -14.59 15.27 -16.77
C ARG A 162 -14.50 13.83 -17.32
N ASP A 163 -13.53 13.03 -16.87
CA ASP A 163 -13.38 11.64 -17.31
C ASP A 163 -14.09 10.65 -16.38
N CYS A 164 -14.38 11.04 -15.13
CA CYS A 164 -15.02 10.16 -14.14
C CYS A 164 -16.43 10.62 -13.74
N VAL A 165 -16.86 11.80 -14.20
CA VAL A 165 -18.20 12.35 -13.97
C VAL A 165 -18.79 12.86 -15.27
N LYS A 166 -20.03 12.47 -15.55
CA LYS A 166 -20.88 13.07 -16.59
C LYS A 166 -21.96 13.91 -15.92
N VAL A 167 -22.08 15.19 -16.30
CA VAL A 167 -23.15 16.07 -15.82
C VAL A 167 -24.25 16.10 -16.89
N ILE A 168 -25.49 15.85 -16.47
CA ILE A 168 -26.68 15.95 -17.31
C ILE A 168 -27.46 17.17 -16.83
N VAL A 169 -27.77 18.08 -17.73
CA VAL A 169 -28.63 19.24 -17.45
C VAL A 169 -29.96 19.00 -18.13
N GLU A 170 -31.02 18.98 -17.35
CA GLU A 170 -32.39 18.77 -17.80
C GLU A 170 -32.97 20.05 -18.40
N HIS A 171 -34.07 19.93 -19.14
CA HIS A 171 -34.73 21.07 -19.81
C HIS A 171 -35.25 22.14 -18.86
N ASP A 172 -35.54 21.80 -17.60
CA ASP A 172 -35.98 22.73 -16.55
C ASP A 172 -34.81 23.47 -15.87
N GLY A 173 -33.57 23.21 -16.30
CA GLY A 173 -32.35 23.77 -15.71
C GLY A 173 -31.88 23.04 -14.45
N SER A 174 -32.59 22.00 -14.02
CA SER A 174 -32.07 21.07 -13.01
C SER A 174 -30.90 20.27 -13.60
N TRP A 175 -30.02 19.77 -12.74
CA TRP A 175 -28.87 18.98 -13.18
C TRP A 175 -28.67 17.77 -12.30
N SER A 176 -28.17 16.69 -12.91
CA SER A 176 -27.75 15.48 -12.25
C SER A 176 -26.32 15.13 -12.65
N ARG A 177 -25.65 14.32 -11.83
CA ARG A 177 -24.32 13.79 -12.16
C ARG A 177 -24.34 12.28 -12.14
N ILE A 178 -23.73 11.69 -13.15
CA ILE A 178 -23.45 10.27 -13.24
C ILE A 178 -21.98 10.06 -12.91
N THR A 179 -21.71 9.16 -11.97
CA THR A 179 -20.36 8.75 -11.61
C THR A 179 -20.19 7.25 -11.83
N ALA A 180 -18.99 6.85 -12.26
CA ALA A 180 -18.64 5.47 -12.50
C ALA A 180 -17.44 5.07 -11.62
N CYS A 181 -17.54 3.94 -10.94
CA CYS A 181 -16.42 3.30 -10.27
C CYS A 181 -16.06 2.02 -11.02
N VAL A 182 -14.79 1.89 -11.43
CA VAL A 182 -14.29 0.69 -12.12
C VAL A 182 -13.36 -0.06 -11.18
N MET A 183 -13.66 -1.34 -10.96
CA MET A 183 -12.91 -2.21 -10.07
C MET A 183 -12.61 -3.55 -10.73
N ASP A 184 -11.50 -4.16 -10.35
CA ASP A 184 -11.12 -5.52 -10.76
C ASP A 184 -10.48 -6.22 -9.55
N GLY A 185 -10.59 -7.55 -9.48
CA GLY A 185 -10.24 -8.41 -8.35
C GLY A 185 -8.73 -8.62 -8.15
N VAL A 186 -7.93 -7.58 -8.35
CA VAL A 186 -6.46 -7.70 -8.30
C VAL A 186 -5.93 -7.62 -6.88
N THR A 187 -5.15 -8.65 -6.55
CA THR A 187 -4.73 -8.89 -5.18
C THR A 187 -3.22 -8.72 -5.06
N VAL A 188 -2.78 -7.52 -4.67
CA VAL A 188 -1.45 -7.35 -4.06
C VAL A 188 -1.64 -7.62 -2.58
N GLY A 189 -0.85 -8.51 -2.00
CA GLY A 189 -1.06 -8.88 -0.61
C GLY A 189 0.19 -9.07 0.22
N HIS A 190 0.00 -8.95 1.53
CA HIS A 190 1.01 -9.15 2.57
C HIS A 190 0.74 -10.44 3.38
N PRO A 191 1.76 -10.99 4.07
CA PRO A 191 1.59 -12.17 4.92
C PRO A 191 0.53 -11.96 6.01
N ARG A 192 -0.29 -12.99 6.26
CA ARG A 192 -1.33 -12.99 7.30
C ARG A 192 -1.31 -14.26 8.15
N CYS A 193 -2.06 -14.24 9.24
CA CYS A 193 -2.29 -15.44 10.05
C CYS A 193 -2.88 -16.58 9.20
N ASN A 194 -2.35 -17.79 9.37
CA ASN A 194 -2.80 -18.98 8.64
C ASN A 194 -4.17 -19.53 9.11
N VAL A 195 -4.72 -19.03 10.22
CA VAL A 195 -6.08 -19.37 10.67
C VAL A 195 -7.09 -18.69 9.75
N ALA A 196 -8.08 -19.45 9.28
CA ALA A 196 -9.13 -18.92 8.41
C ALA A 196 -9.87 -17.78 9.10
N ASN A 197 -10.14 -16.69 8.36
CA ASN A 197 -10.86 -15.49 8.82
C ASN A 197 -10.23 -14.75 10.00
N CYS A 198 -9.02 -15.10 10.42
CA CYS A 198 -8.29 -14.34 11.44
C CYS A 198 -7.87 -12.97 10.87
N ILE A 199 -8.27 -11.90 11.56
CA ILE A 199 -7.97 -10.50 11.21
C ILE A 199 -6.71 -9.97 11.91
N GLU A 200 -6.17 -10.74 12.86
CA GLU A 200 -5.05 -10.30 13.71
C GLU A 200 -3.73 -10.23 12.95
N SER A 201 -2.99 -9.15 13.20
CA SER A 201 -1.67 -8.92 12.60
C SER A 201 -0.63 -9.93 13.08
N LEU A 202 0.32 -10.25 12.20
CA LEU A 202 1.50 -11.02 12.57
C LEU A 202 2.50 -10.13 13.32
N ALA A 203 3.19 -10.69 14.32
CA ALA A 203 4.29 -9.99 15.00
C ALA A 203 5.50 -9.80 14.04
N SER A 204 5.78 -10.81 13.23
CA SER A 204 6.75 -10.75 12.14
C SER A 204 6.14 -11.23 10.83
N PRO A 205 6.50 -10.65 9.67
CA PRO A 205 6.06 -11.15 8.35
C PRO A 205 6.48 -12.60 8.07
N HIS A 206 7.45 -13.11 8.83
CA HIS A 206 7.96 -14.48 8.73
C HIS A 206 7.17 -15.48 9.60
N ASP A 207 6.27 -14.99 10.45
CA ASP A 207 5.45 -15.83 11.32
C ASP A 207 4.29 -16.46 10.56
N ARG A 208 3.97 -17.72 10.88
CA ARG A 208 2.79 -18.43 10.35
C ARG A 208 1.48 -18.03 11.02
N PHE A 209 1.54 -17.59 12.27
CA PHE A 209 0.39 -17.34 13.12
C PHE A 209 0.60 -16.05 13.91
N CYS A 210 -0.50 -15.32 14.17
CA CYS A 210 -0.48 -14.13 15.00
C CYS A 210 -0.24 -14.51 16.47
N PRO A 211 0.04 -13.53 17.36
CA PRO A 211 0.27 -13.79 18.79
C PRO A 211 -0.85 -14.59 19.47
N ILE A 212 -2.12 -14.35 19.11
CA ILE A 212 -3.28 -15.07 19.65
C ILE A 212 -3.28 -16.55 19.26
N HIS A 213 -2.77 -16.87 18.06
CA HIS A 213 -2.68 -18.24 17.55
C HIS A 213 -1.26 -18.82 17.67
N ALA A 214 -0.43 -18.27 18.56
CA ALA A 214 0.96 -18.68 18.70
C ALA A 214 1.11 -20.17 19.06
N ASN A 215 0.13 -20.72 19.78
CA ASN A 215 0.08 -22.15 20.11
C ASN A 215 0.09 -23.07 18.87
N LEU A 216 -0.41 -22.60 17.73
CA LEU A 216 -0.42 -23.38 16.48
C LEU A 216 0.97 -23.48 15.84
N HIS A 217 1.96 -22.68 16.29
CA HIS A 217 3.35 -22.86 15.85
C HIS A 217 3.92 -24.21 16.30
N MET A 218 3.40 -24.80 17.37
CA MET A 218 3.79 -26.13 17.84
C MET A 218 3.28 -27.26 16.95
N ARG A 219 2.47 -26.97 15.92
CA ARG A 219 1.99 -27.96 14.95
C ARG A 219 2.84 -27.98 13.69
N CYS A 220 3.05 -29.19 13.18
CA CYS A 220 3.77 -29.44 11.94
C CYS A 220 3.24 -28.57 10.79
N VAL A 221 4.18 -27.97 10.06
CA VAL A 221 3.88 -27.06 8.93
C VAL A 221 3.29 -27.77 7.72
N ILE A 222 3.31 -29.10 7.64
CA ILE A 222 2.76 -29.83 6.48
C ILE A 222 1.22 -29.83 6.52
N HIS A 223 0.60 -29.56 5.39
CA HIS A 223 -0.86 -29.59 5.20
C HIS A 223 -1.42 -30.97 5.55
N GLY A 224 -2.51 -31.02 6.34
CA GLY A 224 -3.09 -32.27 6.82
C GLY A 224 -2.35 -32.95 7.98
N CYS A 225 -1.16 -32.47 8.38
CA CYS A 225 -0.45 -32.99 9.54
C CYS A 225 -0.89 -32.28 10.83
N SER A 226 -1.19 -33.07 11.86
CA SER A 226 -1.57 -32.60 13.21
C SER A 226 -0.53 -32.92 14.29
N ALA A 227 0.58 -33.56 13.92
CA ALA A 227 1.67 -33.88 14.84
C ALA A 227 2.40 -32.61 15.31
N ASN A 228 3.03 -32.68 16.48
CA ASN A 228 3.80 -31.58 17.03
C ASN A 228 5.13 -31.39 16.31
N THR A 229 5.65 -30.17 16.35
CA THR A 229 6.99 -29.83 15.87
C THR A 229 8.06 -30.41 16.78
N CYS A 230 9.21 -30.76 16.22
CA CYS A 230 10.40 -31.10 16.99
C CYS A 230 11.22 -29.85 17.32
N GLN A 231 12.05 -29.93 18.37
CA GLN A 231 12.92 -28.83 18.76
C GLN A 231 13.81 -28.36 17.59
N GLY A 232 13.85 -27.05 17.34
CA GLY A 232 14.64 -26.44 16.27
C GLY A 232 14.01 -26.53 14.87
N PHE A 233 12.81 -27.12 14.74
CA PHE A 233 12.20 -27.41 13.46
C PHE A 233 10.72 -27.01 13.38
N ARG A 234 10.24 -26.70 12.18
CA ARG A 234 8.83 -26.37 11.87
C ARG A 234 8.00 -27.59 11.47
N THR A 235 8.63 -28.74 11.20
CA THR A 235 7.94 -30.01 10.96
C THR A 235 8.05 -30.97 12.15
N CYS A 236 7.20 -32.01 12.15
CA CYS A 236 7.38 -33.18 13.01
C CYS A 236 8.58 -34.04 12.58
N ASP A 237 8.81 -35.12 13.32
CA ASP A 237 9.86 -36.13 13.17
C ASP A 237 9.71 -37.04 11.94
N ASN A 238 8.56 -37.02 11.27
CA ASN A 238 8.34 -37.76 10.03
C ASN A 238 9.46 -37.45 9.01
N PRO A 239 10.24 -38.45 8.55
CA PRO A 239 11.39 -38.25 7.67
C PRO A 239 11.05 -37.52 6.36
N VAL A 240 9.85 -37.72 5.81
CA VAL A 240 9.38 -37.03 4.59
C VAL A 240 9.18 -35.54 4.88
N HIS A 241 8.53 -35.21 6.00
CA HIS A 241 8.29 -33.82 6.39
C HIS A 241 9.61 -33.12 6.74
N ARG A 242 10.45 -33.77 7.56
CA ARG A 242 11.79 -33.30 7.93
C ARG A 242 12.67 -33.07 6.69
N GLY A 243 12.60 -33.98 5.71
CA GLY A 243 13.32 -33.86 4.44
C GLY A 243 12.90 -32.62 3.63
N ILE A 244 11.62 -32.22 3.67
CA ILE A 244 11.14 -31.01 2.99
C ILE A 244 11.73 -29.74 3.63
N GLU A 245 11.81 -29.69 4.97
CA GLU A 245 12.38 -28.54 5.69
C GLU A 245 13.89 -28.44 5.48
N LEU A 246 14.62 -29.56 5.60
CA LEU A 246 16.08 -29.61 5.45
C LEU A 246 16.55 -29.30 4.02
N ARG A 247 15.73 -29.59 2.99
CA ARG A 247 16.02 -29.20 1.60
C ARG A 247 15.95 -27.69 1.35
N ARG A 248 15.46 -26.89 2.32
CA ARG A 248 15.35 -25.43 2.20
C ARG A 248 16.21 -24.66 3.21
N PRO A 249 17.56 -24.78 3.24
CA PRO A 249 18.34 -23.87 4.07
C PRO A 249 18.31 -22.43 3.53
N ASN A 250 18.15 -22.18 2.21
CA ASN A 250 18.26 -20.83 1.63
C ASN A 250 17.61 -20.69 0.23
N ILE A 251 16.29 -20.53 0.11
CA ILE A 251 15.67 -20.20 -1.20
C ILE A 251 14.65 -19.08 -1.05
N ALA A 252 15.14 -17.85 -1.23
CA ALA A 252 14.34 -16.65 -1.51
C ALA A 252 14.31 -16.30 -3.03
N SER A 253 14.80 -17.19 -3.90
CA SER A 253 14.92 -16.94 -5.34
C SER A 253 14.58 -18.20 -6.15
N SER A 254 13.84 -18.00 -7.24
CA SER A 254 13.52 -18.94 -8.33
C SER A 254 12.72 -20.20 -7.98
N ALA A 255 11.47 -20.20 -8.44
CA ALA A 255 10.71 -21.41 -8.71
C ALA A 255 11.30 -22.09 -9.95
N GLN A 256 12.03 -23.18 -9.75
CA GLN A 256 12.19 -24.22 -10.77
C GLN A 256 11.65 -25.51 -10.17
N ALA A 257 10.72 -26.12 -10.90
CA ALA A 257 10.20 -27.45 -10.62
C ALA A 257 11.30 -28.49 -10.91
N ASP A 258 11.31 -29.60 -10.14
CA ASP A 258 11.77 -30.96 -10.51
C ASP A 258 12.08 -31.80 -9.24
N PRO A 259 12.34 -33.13 -9.34
CA PRO A 259 11.54 -34.21 -9.91
C PRO A 259 10.90 -35.08 -8.80
N ALA A 260 9.90 -35.89 -9.17
CA ALA A 260 9.13 -36.71 -8.25
C ALA A 260 9.97 -37.83 -7.60
N ILE A 261 9.98 -37.87 -6.26
CA ILE A 261 10.44 -39.03 -5.49
C ILE A 261 9.20 -39.80 -5.03
N GLY A 262 9.01 -40.99 -5.60
CA GLY A 262 8.34 -42.14 -4.99
C GLY A 262 6.86 -42.01 -4.59
N GLY A 263 5.96 -42.51 -5.44
CA GLY A 263 4.75 -43.24 -5.02
C GLY A 263 3.60 -42.49 -4.34
N LEU A 264 3.71 -41.19 -4.06
CA LEU A 264 2.59 -40.37 -3.57
C LEU A 264 2.04 -39.52 -4.71
N SER A 265 0.71 -39.52 -4.88
CA SER A 265 -0.04 -38.83 -5.95
C SER A 265 0.12 -37.31 -5.94
N SER A 266 0.77 -36.72 -4.93
CA SER A 266 1.33 -35.37 -4.95
C SER A 266 2.28 -35.16 -3.76
N PRO A 267 3.35 -34.33 -3.88
CA PRO A 267 4.22 -34.02 -2.75
C PRO A 267 3.46 -33.26 -1.65
N PRO A 268 3.79 -33.47 -0.36
CA PRO A 268 3.12 -32.79 0.75
C PRO A 268 3.26 -31.27 0.64
N LYS A 269 2.13 -30.55 0.74
CA LYS A 269 2.10 -29.08 0.66
C LYS A 269 2.42 -28.43 2.01
N LEU A 270 3.14 -27.31 2.01
CA LEU A 270 3.50 -26.55 3.22
C LEU A 270 2.46 -25.46 3.56
N LYS A 271 2.14 -25.31 4.85
CA LYS A 271 1.37 -24.18 5.43
C LYS A 271 2.31 -22.98 5.68
N THR A 272 2.77 -22.29 4.63
CA THR A 272 3.68 -21.13 4.79
C THR A 272 2.91 -19.81 4.98
N SER A 273 3.47 -18.84 5.71
CA SER A 273 2.86 -17.51 5.85
C SER A 273 2.71 -16.76 4.52
N LEU A 274 3.55 -17.10 3.53
CA LEU A 274 3.52 -16.52 2.17
C LEU A 274 2.35 -17.04 1.31
N THR A 275 1.66 -18.11 1.74
CA THR A 275 0.57 -18.74 0.97
C THR A 275 -0.79 -18.10 1.22
N ARG A 276 -1.03 -17.53 2.41
CA ARG A 276 -2.23 -16.74 2.68
C ARG A 276 -1.86 -15.27 2.71
N LYS A 277 -2.62 -14.46 1.98
CA LYS A 277 -2.41 -13.01 1.92
C LYS A 277 -3.73 -12.29 2.19
N TRP A 278 -3.67 -11.15 2.87
CA TRP A 278 -4.73 -10.14 2.82
C TRP A 278 -4.49 -9.28 1.58
N THR A 279 -5.57 -8.79 0.99
CA THR A 279 -5.51 -8.02 -0.25
C THR A 279 -6.06 -6.63 0.00
N HIS A 280 -5.46 -5.62 -0.63
CA HIS A 280 -5.95 -4.23 -0.50
C HIS A 280 -7.42 -4.10 -0.96
N ASN A 281 -7.85 -4.91 -1.93
CA ASN A 281 -9.22 -4.90 -2.44
C ASN A 281 -10.27 -5.46 -1.46
N GLU A 282 -9.89 -6.38 -0.56
CA GLU A 282 -10.77 -6.84 0.53
C GLU A 282 -11.09 -5.72 1.53
N GLN A 283 -10.22 -4.70 1.65
CA GLN A 283 -10.46 -3.52 2.49
C GLN A 283 -11.36 -2.49 1.80
N LEU A 284 -11.27 -2.35 0.46
CA LEU A 284 -12.04 -1.40 -0.35
C LEU A 284 -13.56 -1.60 -0.24
N MET A 285 -14.07 -2.83 -0.19
CA MET A 285 -15.52 -3.09 -0.09
C MET A 285 -16.11 -2.69 1.27
N SER A 286 -15.35 -2.87 2.35
CA SER A 286 -15.72 -2.37 3.68
C SER A 286 -15.66 -0.83 3.71
N LEU A 287 -14.67 -0.25 3.04
CA LEU A 287 -14.46 1.18 2.92
C LEU A 287 -15.59 1.89 2.16
N VAL A 288 -16.03 1.32 1.01
CA VAL A 288 -17.16 1.85 0.23
C VAL A 288 -18.41 1.84 1.09
N ASN A 289 -18.69 0.76 1.83
CA ASN A 289 -19.88 0.69 2.66
C ASN A 289 -19.86 1.70 3.82
N ALA A 290 -18.73 1.82 4.53
CA ALA A 290 -18.58 2.77 5.63
C ALA A 290 -18.60 4.24 5.13
N THR A 291 -17.97 4.51 4.00
CA THR A 291 -17.92 5.85 3.38
C THR A 291 -19.29 6.24 2.86
N VAL A 292 -20.02 5.34 2.20
CA VAL A 292 -21.38 5.59 1.70
C VAL A 292 -22.38 5.79 2.84
N THR A 293 -22.18 5.12 3.99
CA THR A 293 -23.03 5.34 5.16
C THR A 293 -22.91 6.78 5.69
N ARG A 294 -21.69 7.33 5.74
CA ARG A 294 -21.43 8.70 6.18
C ARG A 294 -21.69 9.76 5.10
N PHE A 295 -21.43 9.40 3.85
CA PHE A 295 -21.51 10.27 2.68
C PHE A 295 -22.35 9.58 1.58
N PRO A 296 -23.69 9.58 1.70
CA PRO A 296 -24.54 8.82 0.78
C PRO A 296 -24.40 9.25 -0.69
N ARG A 297 -24.10 10.53 -0.95
CA ARG A 297 -23.89 11.06 -2.32
C ARG A 297 -22.48 10.80 -2.88
N ALA A 298 -21.61 10.14 -2.12
CA ALA A 298 -20.34 9.59 -2.61
C ALA A 298 -20.50 8.20 -3.23
N ARG A 299 -21.68 7.58 -3.13
CA ARG A 299 -21.97 6.30 -3.78
C ARG A 299 -21.89 6.45 -5.31
N PRO A 300 -21.14 5.58 -6.01
CA PRO A 300 -21.10 5.63 -7.47
C PRO A 300 -22.47 5.29 -8.07
N SER A 301 -22.83 5.97 -9.17
CA SER A 301 -24.06 5.66 -9.91
C SER A 301 -23.96 4.28 -10.59
N TYR A 302 -22.78 3.97 -11.14
CA TYR A 302 -22.47 2.68 -11.79
C TYR A 302 -21.20 2.07 -11.22
N LEU A 303 -21.22 0.75 -11.05
CA LEU A 303 -20.05 -0.04 -10.62
C LEU A 303 -19.69 -1.04 -11.70
N PHE A 304 -18.48 -0.91 -12.26
CA PHE A 304 -17.94 -1.83 -13.25
C PHE A 304 -17.06 -2.85 -12.56
N PHE A 305 -17.34 -4.13 -12.82
CA PHE A 305 -16.56 -5.28 -12.37
C PHE A 305 -16.68 -6.39 -13.41
N ASP A 306 -15.60 -7.12 -13.65
CA ASP A 306 -15.50 -8.16 -14.68
C ASP A 306 -16.67 -9.15 -14.63
N ASN A 307 -17.08 -9.56 -13.43
CA ASN A 307 -18.16 -10.51 -13.24
C ASN A 307 -19.42 -9.86 -12.63
N ASN A 308 -19.82 -8.73 -13.20
CA ASN A 308 -20.97 -7.97 -12.72
C ASN A 308 -22.29 -8.72 -12.78
N CYS A 309 -22.47 -9.64 -13.73
CA CYS A 309 -23.69 -10.44 -13.85
C CYS A 309 -23.92 -11.35 -12.64
N HIS A 310 -22.89 -12.04 -12.15
CA HIS A 310 -23.01 -12.85 -10.93
C HIS A 310 -23.06 -11.99 -9.67
N LEU A 311 -22.38 -10.83 -9.64
CA LEU A 311 -22.43 -9.91 -8.51
C LEU A 311 -23.84 -9.29 -8.35
N LEU A 312 -24.49 -8.90 -9.45
CA LEU A 312 -25.83 -8.32 -9.49
C LEU A 312 -26.91 -9.31 -9.06
N GLN A 313 -26.75 -10.61 -9.37
CA GLN A 313 -27.65 -11.66 -8.84
C GLN A 313 -27.70 -11.68 -7.30
N HIS A 314 -26.69 -11.14 -6.63
CA HIS A 314 -26.59 -11.08 -5.17
C HIS A 314 -26.87 -9.70 -4.56
N LEU A 315 -26.93 -8.61 -5.34
CA LEU A 315 -27.00 -7.23 -4.83
C LEU A 315 -27.97 -6.37 -5.65
N ILE A 316 -29.15 -6.05 -5.11
CA ILE A 316 -30.16 -5.19 -5.77
C ILE A 316 -30.08 -3.78 -5.15
N ALA A 317 -29.55 -2.78 -5.90
CA ALA A 317 -29.71 -1.33 -5.65
C ALA A 317 -28.91 -0.39 -6.60
N ALA A 318 -28.15 -0.88 -7.59
CA ALA A 318 -27.35 -0.04 -8.52
C ALA A 318 -27.29 -0.66 -9.92
N GLY A 319 -26.89 0.11 -10.95
CA GLY A 319 -26.60 -0.41 -12.29
C GLY A 319 -25.21 -1.05 -12.35
N PHE A 320 -25.13 -2.27 -12.89
CA PHE A 320 -23.89 -3.06 -12.99
C PHE A 320 -23.58 -3.45 -14.45
N PRO A 321 -23.20 -2.47 -15.30
CA PRO A 321 -22.75 -2.75 -16.66
C PRO A 321 -21.47 -3.61 -16.66
N VAL A 322 -21.42 -4.66 -17.49
CA VAL A 322 -20.21 -5.47 -17.69
C VAL A 322 -19.28 -4.76 -18.68
N ASP A 323 -17.96 -4.87 -18.46
CA ASP A 323 -16.96 -4.34 -19.39
C ASP A 323 -17.15 -4.93 -20.81
N VAL A 324 -17.03 -4.10 -21.84
CA VAL A 324 -17.32 -4.48 -23.23
C VAL A 324 -16.39 -5.59 -23.73
N PHE A 325 -15.11 -5.54 -23.37
CA PHE A 325 -14.16 -6.59 -23.75
C PHE A 325 -14.50 -7.90 -23.03
N HIS A 326 -14.90 -7.85 -21.75
CA HIS A 326 -15.35 -9.03 -21.03
C HIS A 326 -16.67 -9.60 -21.61
N ALA A 327 -17.64 -8.74 -21.92
CA ALA A 327 -18.91 -9.12 -22.53
C ALA A 327 -18.69 -9.87 -23.86
N ILE A 328 -17.81 -9.35 -24.73
CA ILE A 328 -17.54 -9.94 -26.05
C ILE A 328 -16.73 -11.24 -25.94
N ASN A 329 -15.74 -11.31 -25.05
CA ASN A 329 -14.75 -12.40 -25.06
C ASN A 329 -15.01 -13.51 -24.02
N LYS A 330 -15.87 -13.26 -23.02
CA LYS A 330 -16.05 -14.16 -21.87
C LYS A 330 -17.48 -14.60 -21.62
N HIS A 331 -18.48 -13.89 -22.15
CA HIS A 331 -19.88 -14.33 -22.13
C HIS A 331 -20.30 -14.95 -23.45
N LYS A 332 -21.27 -15.86 -23.38
CA LYS A 332 -21.98 -16.35 -24.57
C LYS A 332 -23.20 -15.46 -24.79
N ASP A 333 -23.57 -15.21 -26.05
CA ASP A 333 -24.78 -14.46 -26.41
C ASP A 333 -26.06 -15.05 -25.79
N SER A 334 -26.03 -16.33 -25.43
CA SER A 334 -27.13 -17.04 -24.75
C SER A 334 -27.31 -16.72 -23.26
N ASP A 335 -26.41 -15.93 -22.65
CA ASP A 335 -26.53 -15.51 -21.25
C ASP A 335 -27.61 -14.42 -21.11
N ALA A 336 -28.87 -14.86 -21.07
CA ALA A 336 -30.04 -13.98 -21.06
C ALA A 336 -30.04 -13.01 -19.87
N PHE A 337 -29.47 -13.41 -18.73
CA PHE A 337 -29.38 -12.53 -17.55
C PHE A 337 -28.39 -11.39 -17.80
N CYS A 338 -27.19 -11.70 -18.30
CA CYS A 338 -26.19 -10.70 -18.66
C CYS A 338 -26.72 -9.74 -19.74
N GLN A 339 -27.38 -10.28 -20.77
CA GLN A 339 -27.97 -9.47 -21.84
C GLN A 339 -29.07 -8.53 -21.36
N MET A 340 -29.91 -8.97 -20.42
CA MET A 340 -31.04 -8.18 -19.93
C MET A 340 -30.64 -7.12 -18.89
N HIS A 341 -29.64 -7.42 -18.05
CA HIS A 341 -29.35 -6.60 -16.87
C HIS A 341 -27.96 -5.94 -16.86
N CYS A 342 -27.04 -6.40 -17.71
CA CYS A 342 -25.64 -6.00 -17.66
C CYS A 342 -25.05 -5.58 -19.02
N ASN A 343 -25.84 -5.68 -20.10
CA ASN A 343 -25.43 -5.23 -21.42
C ASN A 343 -25.24 -3.70 -21.41
N SER A 344 -24.03 -3.24 -21.72
CA SER A 344 -23.68 -1.82 -21.78
C SER A 344 -24.59 -1.02 -22.72
N ALA A 345 -25.10 -1.62 -23.81
CA ALA A 345 -26.04 -0.97 -24.73
C ALA A 345 -27.41 -0.66 -24.08
N GLY A 346 -27.74 -1.30 -22.96
CA GLY A 346 -28.96 -1.02 -22.18
C GLY A 346 -28.89 0.24 -21.33
N PHE A 347 -27.74 0.94 -21.31
CA PHE A 347 -27.50 2.14 -20.51
C PHE A 347 -27.12 3.32 -21.44
N PRO A 348 -28.09 3.88 -22.20
CA PRO A 348 -27.83 4.95 -23.17
C PRO A 348 -27.17 6.19 -22.54
N GLU A 349 -27.42 6.45 -21.26
CA GLU A 349 -26.82 7.52 -20.48
C GLU A 349 -25.29 7.42 -20.31
N LEU A 350 -24.68 6.26 -20.58
CA LEU A 350 -23.22 6.06 -20.59
C LEU A 350 -22.54 6.49 -21.90
N TYR A 351 -23.31 6.86 -22.92
CA TYR A 351 -22.83 7.32 -24.22
C TYR A 351 -22.94 8.84 -24.33
N ASP A 352 -21.99 9.47 -25.03
CA ASP A 352 -22.04 10.90 -25.34
C ASP A 352 -22.94 11.18 -26.56
N GLU A 353 -23.05 12.46 -26.92
CA GLU A 353 -23.84 12.94 -28.07
C GLU A 353 -23.35 12.42 -29.43
N HIS A 354 -22.12 11.88 -29.49
CA HIS A 354 -21.52 11.27 -30.68
C HIS A 354 -21.59 9.73 -30.65
N ASN A 355 -22.40 9.17 -29.74
CA ASN A 355 -22.53 7.73 -29.49
C ASN A 355 -21.19 7.06 -29.13
N GLN A 356 -20.26 7.83 -28.53
CA GLN A 356 -19.01 7.33 -27.98
C GLN A 356 -19.15 7.09 -26.48
N TRP A 357 -18.34 6.18 -25.98
CA TRP A 357 -18.41 5.76 -24.59
C TRP A 357 -17.81 6.83 -23.65
N THR A 358 -18.54 7.19 -22.60
CA THR A 358 -18.16 8.34 -21.74
C THR A 358 -17.06 7.99 -20.73
N PHE A 359 -17.10 6.79 -20.14
CA PHE A 359 -16.16 6.38 -19.07
C PHE A 359 -15.08 5.43 -19.59
N ASN A 360 -13.89 5.44 -19.01
CA ASN A 360 -12.88 4.45 -19.39
C ASN A 360 -13.07 3.14 -18.61
N SER A 361 -13.76 2.15 -19.18
CA SER A 361 -13.96 0.83 -18.54
C SER A 361 -12.65 0.05 -18.33
N SER A 362 -11.59 0.35 -19.10
CA SER A 362 -10.25 -0.25 -18.91
C SER A 362 -9.41 0.42 -17.82
N ALA A 363 -9.91 1.46 -17.16
CA ALA A 363 -9.14 2.22 -16.16
C ALA A 363 -8.66 1.34 -15.00
N ALA A 364 -9.49 0.39 -14.55
CA ALA A 364 -9.12 -0.56 -13.51
C ALA A 364 -7.98 -1.49 -13.95
N GLU A 365 -8.03 -2.02 -15.18
CA GLU A 365 -6.98 -2.89 -15.71
C GLU A 365 -5.62 -2.15 -15.75
N GLN A 366 -5.61 -0.92 -16.28
CA GLN A 366 -4.40 -0.09 -16.33
C GLN A 366 -3.86 0.22 -14.93
N ALA A 367 -4.76 0.54 -13.98
CA ALA A 367 -4.37 0.76 -12.59
C ALA A 367 -3.78 -0.49 -11.95
N ASN A 368 -4.34 -1.66 -12.26
CA ASN A 368 -3.90 -2.94 -11.76
C ASN A 368 -2.54 -3.38 -12.32
N VAL A 369 -2.26 -3.09 -13.59
CA VAL A 369 -0.93 -3.34 -14.18
C VAL A 369 0.16 -2.58 -13.41
N TRP A 370 -0.11 -1.33 -13.01
CA TRP A 370 0.80 -0.58 -12.15
C TRP A 370 0.85 -1.16 -10.73
N PHE A 371 -0.30 -1.49 -10.14
CA PHE A 371 -0.40 -1.94 -8.75
C PHE A 371 0.30 -3.30 -8.53
N ARG A 372 0.12 -4.27 -9.44
CA ARG A 372 0.69 -5.62 -9.34
C ARG A 372 2.22 -5.64 -9.22
N LYS A 373 2.90 -4.62 -9.76
CA LYS A 373 4.36 -4.53 -9.75
C LYS A 373 4.94 -4.34 -8.34
N PHE A 374 4.14 -3.89 -7.36
CA PHE A 374 4.58 -3.76 -5.96
C PHE A 374 4.62 -5.09 -5.20
N GLN A 375 4.14 -6.20 -5.77
CA GLN A 375 4.06 -7.49 -5.07
C GLN A 375 5.42 -8.01 -4.57
N SER A 376 6.52 -7.70 -5.28
CA SER A 376 7.88 -8.10 -4.90
C SER A 376 8.42 -7.32 -3.70
N ILE A 377 7.98 -6.08 -3.53
CA ILE A 377 8.34 -5.16 -2.44
C ILE A 377 7.52 -5.50 -1.19
N THR A 378 6.20 -5.63 -1.36
CA THR A 378 5.23 -5.78 -0.26
C THR A 378 5.23 -7.15 0.41
N ARG A 379 5.73 -8.20 -0.26
CA ARG A 379 5.68 -9.60 0.22
C ARG A 379 6.31 -9.88 1.59
N LYS A 380 7.19 -9.00 2.07
CA LYS A 380 7.93 -9.15 3.33
C LYS A 380 7.65 -8.02 4.33
N MET A 381 6.65 -7.17 4.06
CA MET A 381 6.28 -6.08 4.95
C MET A 381 5.35 -6.56 6.06
N THR A 382 5.42 -5.91 7.23
CA THR A 382 4.34 -6.00 8.22
C THR A 382 3.12 -5.25 7.71
N GLU A 383 1.96 -5.52 8.29
CA GLU A 383 0.71 -4.88 7.87
C GLU A 383 0.78 -3.35 7.92
N SER A 384 1.30 -2.76 9.01
CA SER A 384 1.42 -1.31 9.15
C SER A 384 2.32 -0.70 8.07
N HIS A 385 3.45 -1.35 7.75
CA HIS A 385 4.36 -0.89 6.71
C HIS A 385 3.75 -1.09 5.31
N TYR A 386 3.05 -2.20 5.10
CA TYR A 386 2.37 -2.53 3.85
C TYR A 386 1.31 -1.49 3.49
N ASN A 387 0.37 -1.21 4.41
CA ASN A 387 -0.70 -0.23 4.20
C ASN A 387 -0.11 1.16 3.96
N PHE A 388 0.83 1.57 4.83
CA PHE A 388 1.49 2.86 4.71
C PHE A 388 2.21 3.03 3.37
N PHE A 389 3.01 2.04 2.98
CA PHE A 389 3.78 2.08 1.74
C PHE A 389 2.86 2.20 0.53
N LEU A 390 1.85 1.33 0.41
CA LEU A 390 0.94 1.35 -0.74
C LEU A 390 0.14 2.65 -0.82
N ASP A 391 -0.36 3.13 0.31
CA ASP A 391 -1.06 4.41 0.35
C ASP A 391 -0.16 5.57 -0.11
N GLU A 392 1.12 5.58 0.29
CA GLU A 392 2.06 6.60 -0.18
C GLU A 392 2.37 6.48 -1.67
N MET A 393 2.45 5.26 -2.21
CA MET A 393 2.59 5.05 -3.66
C MET A 393 1.35 5.55 -4.41
N ILE A 394 0.16 5.27 -3.88
CA ILE A 394 -1.12 5.75 -4.41
C ILE A 394 -1.18 7.28 -4.37
N ASN A 395 -0.81 7.90 -3.25
CA ASN A 395 -0.74 9.36 -3.11
C ASN A 395 0.17 10.01 -4.17
N ILE A 396 1.38 9.49 -4.34
CA ILE A 396 2.34 10.01 -5.32
C ILE A 396 1.79 9.87 -6.74
N ARG A 397 1.22 8.69 -7.07
CA ARG A 397 0.60 8.47 -8.39
C ARG A 397 -0.60 9.37 -8.62
N ASN A 398 -1.47 9.54 -7.62
CA ASN A 398 -2.66 10.38 -7.71
C ASN A 398 -2.29 11.85 -7.97
N ALA A 399 -1.28 12.37 -7.27
CA ALA A 399 -0.76 13.72 -7.51
C ALA A 399 -0.27 13.90 -8.95
N PHE A 400 0.44 12.90 -9.50
CA PHE A 400 0.86 12.89 -10.90
C PHE A 400 -0.33 12.84 -11.87
N LEU A 401 -1.32 11.97 -11.63
CA LEU A 401 -2.51 11.84 -12.48
C LEU A 401 -3.33 13.13 -12.50
N VAL A 402 -3.49 13.81 -11.36
CA VAL A 402 -4.16 15.11 -11.29
C VAL A 402 -3.43 16.15 -12.15
N CYS A 403 -2.09 16.16 -12.15
CA CYS A 403 -1.31 17.03 -13.02
C CYS A 403 -1.58 16.73 -14.50
N GLU A 404 -1.60 15.45 -14.90
CA GLU A 404 -1.91 15.04 -16.27
C GLU A 404 -3.35 15.40 -16.69
N LEU A 405 -4.32 15.23 -15.80
CA LEU A 405 -5.71 15.63 -16.04
C LEU A 405 -5.83 17.15 -16.26
N ARG A 406 -5.09 17.96 -15.50
CA ARG A 406 -5.03 19.42 -15.71
C ARG A 406 -4.45 19.77 -17.08
N LYS A 407 -3.34 19.13 -17.48
CA LYS A 407 -2.74 19.34 -18.81
C LYS A 407 -3.70 18.97 -19.95
N ARG A 408 -4.56 17.97 -19.74
CA ARG A 408 -5.59 17.54 -20.70
C ARG A 408 -6.89 18.36 -20.62
N GLY A 409 -6.97 19.40 -19.79
CA GLY A 409 -8.17 20.23 -19.64
C GLY A 409 -9.37 19.51 -19.01
N ARG A 410 -9.13 18.47 -18.18
CA ARG A 410 -10.19 17.63 -17.58
C ARG A 410 -10.75 18.16 -16.24
N VAL A 411 -10.27 19.33 -15.80
CA VAL A 411 -10.78 20.09 -14.63
C VAL A 411 -10.91 19.22 -13.35
N PRO A 412 -9.81 18.58 -12.90
CA PRO A 412 -9.85 17.79 -11.67
C PRO A 412 -10.03 18.67 -10.43
N HIS A 413 -11.00 18.33 -9.58
CA HIS A 413 -11.29 19.00 -8.31
C HIS A 413 -11.77 17.99 -7.25
N ILE A 414 -11.82 18.43 -5.99
CA ILE A 414 -12.34 17.65 -4.87
C ILE A 414 -13.76 18.13 -4.59
N VAL A 415 -14.71 17.21 -4.52
CA VAL A 415 -16.09 17.55 -4.12
C VAL A 415 -16.08 17.94 -2.63
N PRO A 416 -16.64 19.10 -2.24
CA PRO A 416 -16.82 19.46 -0.85
C PRO A 416 -17.61 18.40 -0.08
N THR A 417 -17.21 18.12 1.16
CA THR A 417 -17.88 17.11 2.00
C THR A 417 -19.36 17.39 2.18
N ASP A 418 -19.74 18.66 2.25
CA ASP A 418 -21.12 19.09 2.50
C ASP A 418 -22.04 18.72 1.32
N GLU A 419 -21.50 18.65 0.10
CA GLU A 419 -22.25 18.17 -1.07
C GLU A 419 -22.43 16.64 -1.06
N LEU A 420 -21.59 15.92 -0.33
CA LEU A 420 -21.59 14.46 -0.26
C LEU A 420 -22.51 13.90 0.82
N VAL A 421 -22.95 14.73 1.76
CA VAL A 421 -23.95 14.40 2.79
C VAL A 421 -25.35 14.66 2.23
N LEU A 422 -26.36 13.93 2.70
CA LEU A 422 -27.76 14.29 2.43
C LEU A 422 -28.13 15.47 3.32
N CYS A 423 -28.65 16.56 2.74
CA CYS A 423 -29.26 17.62 3.53
C CYS A 423 -30.41 17.01 4.33
N VAL A 424 -30.33 17.11 5.66
CA VAL A 424 -31.39 16.69 6.60
C VAL A 424 -32.55 17.67 6.52
#